data_AF-A0A8J3CCZ4-F1
#
_entry.id   AF-A0A8J3CCZ4-F1
#
_cell.length_a   1.000
_cell.length_b   1.000
_cell.length_c   1.000
_cell.angle_alpha   90.00
_cell.angle_beta   90.00
_cell.angle_gamma   90.00
#
_symmetry.space_group_name_H-M   'P 1'
#
loop_
_entity.id
_entity.type
_entity.pdbx_description
1 polymer ?
#
loop_
_entity_poly.entity_id
_entity_poly.type
_entity_poly.pdbx_seq_one_letter_code
_entity_poly.pdbx_strand_id
1 'polypeptide(L)' 'MRPEHAIEQRLTEIRDGLVRVGTVSGTSGTHVIVAVDGANLTLPRLASYTPSTGDVVQILAVRPGAWFVLGKIA' A
#
# COMPACT_ATOMS: atom_id res chain seq x y z
N MET A 1 10.87 -30.16 -5.89
CA MET A 1 9.60 -29.44 -5.63
C MET A 1 8.70 -29.69 -6.83
N ARG A 2 7.44 -30.08 -6.64
CA ARG A 2 6.53 -30.29 -7.80
C ARG A 2 6.10 -28.92 -8.36
N PRO A 3 6.02 -28.73 -9.70
CA PRO A 3 5.76 -27.42 -10.32
C PRO A 3 4.50 -26.70 -9.82
N GLU A 4 3.47 -27.45 -9.48
CA GLU A 4 2.20 -26.94 -8.93
C GLU A 4 2.40 -26.17 -7.63
N HIS A 5 3.25 -26.65 -6.71
CA HIS A 5 3.51 -25.97 -5.44
C HIS A 5 4.27 -24.66 -5.65
N ALA A 6 5.15 -24.61 -6.66
CA ALA A 6 5.90 -23.39 -6.96
C ALA A 6 4.96 -22.29 -7.50
N ILE A 7 3.96 -22.68 -8.31
CA ILE A 7 2.93 -21.76 -8.81
C ILE A 7 2.03 -21.27 -7.68
N GLU A 8 1.55 -22.18 -6.81
CA GLU A 8 0.73 -21.83 -5.65
C GLU A 8 1.46 -20.90 -4.67
N GLN A 9 2.72 -21.20 -4.39
CA GLN A 9 3.57 -20.34 -3.57
C GLN A 9 3.69 -18.96 -4.21
N ARG A 10 3.93 -18.90 -5.53
CA ARG A 10 4.08 -17.62 -6.22
C ARG A 10 2.80 -16.79 -6.22
N LEU A 11 1.64 -17.42 -6.38
CA LEU A 11 0.34 -16.74 -6.32
C LEU A 11 0.06 -16.18 -4.92
N THR A 12 0.44 -16.91 -3.88
CA THR A 12 0.35 -16.46 -2.49
C THR A 12 1.22 -15.22 -2.25
N GLU A 13 2.49 -15.27 -2.65
CA GLU A 13 3.41 -14.13 -2.52
C GLU A 13 2.89 -12.89 -3.27
N ILE A 14 2.32 -13.07 -4.45
CA ILE A 14 1.72 -11.97 -5.20
C ILE A 14 0.56 -11.38 -4.39
N ARG A 15 -0.38 -12.22 -3.94
CA ARG A 15 -1.56 -11.78 -3.17
C ARG A 15 -1.16 -11.01 -1.92
N ASP A 16 -0.22 -11.54 -1.14
CA ASP A 16 0.24 -10.91 0.09
C ASP A 16 1.00 -9.61 -0.19
N GLY A 17 1.67 -9.53 -1.34
CA GLY A 17 2.33 -8.33 -1.84
C GLY A 17 1.41 -7.29 -2.47
N LEU A 18 0.08 -7.49 -2.57
CA LEU A 18 -0.84 -6.51 -3.16
C LEU A 18 -1.35 -5.47 -2.15
N VAL A 19 -1.33 -5.79 -0.86
CA VAL A 19 -1.86 -4.92 0.20
C VAL A 19 -0.77 -4.60 1.19
N ARG A 20 -0.66 -3.33 1.56
CA ARG A 20 0.22 -2.88 2.64
C ARG A 20 -0.52 -1.94 3.57
N VAL A 21 0.06 -1.77 4.76
CA VAL A 21 -0.37 -0.77 5.73
C VAL A 21 0.78 0.18 5.94
N GLY A 22 0.47 1.47 6.07
CA GLY A 22 1.45 2.49 6.39
C GLY A 22 0.88 3.55 7.32
N THR A 23 1.75 4.39 7.85
CA THR A 23 1.37 5.55 8.67
C THR A 23 1.63 6.83 7.91
N VAL A 24 0.62 7.71 7.82
CA VAL A 24 0.76 9.01 7.16
C VAL A 24 1.73 9.88 7.94
N SER A 25 2.78 10.34 7.29
CA SER A 25 3.76 11.28 7.83
C SER A 25 3.56 12.70 7.31
N GLY A 26 2.82 12.88 6.20
CA GLY A 26 2.49 14.19 5.65
C GLY A 26 1.68 14.12 4.36
N THR A 27 1.41 15.28 3.77
CA THR A 27 0.60 15.41 2.56
C THR A 27 1.28 16.35 1.55
N SER A 28 1.05 16.10 0.27
CA SER A 28 1.55 16.95 -0.83
C SER A 28 0.50 16.98 -1.95
N GLY A 29 -0.39 17.97 -1.90
CA GLY A 29 -1.49 18.11 -2.86
C GLY A 29 -2.42 16.90 -2.88
N THR A 30 -2.48 16.20 -4.02
CA THR A 30 -3.25 14.96 -4.22
C THR A 30 -2.51 13.69 -3.77
N HIS A 31 -1.32 13.84 -3.20
CA HIS A 31 -0.49 12.74 -2.70
C HIS A 31 -0.39 12.78 -1.18
N VAL A 32 -0.07 11.63 -0.61
CA VAL A 32 0.20 11.44 0.81
C VAL A 32 1.56 10.79 0.97
N ILE A 33 2.29 11.20 2.00
CA ILE A 33 3.58 10.62 2.38
C ILE A 33 3.28 9.61 3.46
N VAL A 34 3.66 8.35 3.23
CA VAL A 34 3.39 7.23 4.14
C VAL A 34 4.67 6.49 4.48
N ALA A 35 4.88 6.20 5.76
CA ALA A 35 5.90 5.29 6.22
C ALA A 35 5.40 3.85 6.08
N VAL A 36 6.10 3.04 5.30
CA VAL A 36 5.81 1.62 5.02
C VAL A 36 7.12 0.85 5.13
N ASP A 37 7.17 -0.17 5.99
CA ASP A 37 8.35 -1.04 6.17
C ASP A 37 9.68 -0.27 6.37
N GLY A 38 9.63 0.87 7.09
CA GLY A 38 10.79 1.72 7.37
C GLY A 38 11.20 2.68 6.24
N ALA A 39 10.49 2.68 5.11
CA ALA A 39 10.69 3.63 4.01
C ALA A 39 9.53 4.62 3.89
N ASN A 40 9.81 5.86 3.48
CA ASN A 40 8.79 6.84 3.15
C ASN A 40 8.44 6.76 1.66
N LEU A 41 7.17 6.56 1.35
CA LEU A 41 6.63 6.54 0.01
C LEU A 41 5.70 7.74 -0.19
N THR A 42 5.81 8.41 -1.33
CA THR A 42 4.83 9.43 -1.74
C THR A 42 3.85 8.78 -2.70
N LEU A 43 2.61 8.61 -2.27
CA LEU A 43 1.60 7.84 -2.98
C LEU A 43 0.37 8.69 -3.32
N PRO A 44 -0.27 8.46 -4.48
CA PRO A 44 -1.59 9.01 -4.75
C PRO A 44 -2.63 8.44 -3.78
N ARG A 45 -3.69 9.22 -3.51
CA ARG A 45 -4.78 8.83 -2.60
C ARG A 45 -6.15 8.91 -3.27
N LEU A 46 -7.14 8.23 -2.70
CA LEU A 46 -8.54 8.45 -3.06
C LEU A 46 -8.92 9.91 -2.78
N ALA A 47 -9.64 10.52 -3.72
CA ALA A 47 -10.10 11.90 -3.59
C ALA A 47 -11.03 12.09 -2.37
N SER A 48 -11.82 11.06 -2.04
CA SER A 48 -12.73 11.04 -0.90
C SER A 48 -12.05 10.90 0.46
N TYR A 49 -10.77 10.50 0.50
CA TYR A 49 -10.03 10.35 1.75
C TYR A 49 -9.26 11.64 2.06
N THR A 50 -9.56 12.29 3.19
CA THR A 50 -8.80 13.46 3.69
C THR A 50 -7.72 13.00 4.67
N PRO A 51 -6.43 13.01 4.28
CA PRO A 51 -5.35 12.50 5.12
C PRO A 51 -4.98 13.42 6.28
N SER A 52 -4.68 12.81 7.43
CA SER A 52 -4.06 13.46 8.59
C SER A 52 -2.78 12.74 9.00
N THR A 53 -1.78 13.48 9.48
CA THR A 53 -0.57 12.88 10.04
C THR A 53 -0.91 11.95 11.20
N GLY A 54 -0.32 10.76 11.21
CA GLY A 54 -0.61 9.70 12.17
C GLY A 54 -1.71 8.73 11.76
N ASP A 55 -2.45 9.01 10.67
CA ASP A 55 -3.43 8.05 10.15
C ASP A 55 -2.75 6.73 9.76
N VAL A 56 -3.32 5.61 10.19
CA VAL A 56 -2.97 4.28 9.71
C VAL A 56 -3.82 3.98 8.49
N VAL A 57 -3.19 3.78 7.34
CA VAL A 57 -3.87 3.68 6.04
C VAL A 57 -3.62 2.36 5.34
N GLN A 58 -4.63 1.90 4.60
CA GLN A 58 -4.49 0.78 3.68
C GLN A 58 -4.00 1.25 2.31
N ILE A 59 -3.02 0.53 1.80
CA ILE A 59 -2.33 0.80 0.53
C ILE A 59 -2.52 -0.42 -0.37
N LEU A 60 -2.91 -0.19 -1.61
CA LEU A 60 -3.14 -1.23 -2.61
C LEU A 60 -2.21 -1.06 -3.79
N ALA A 61 -1.61 -2.15 -4.27
CA ALA A 61 -0.94 -2.20 -5.55
C ALA A 61 -2.00 -2.28 -6.67
N VAL A 62 -2.18 -1.20 -7.42
CA VAL A 62 -3.09 -1.15 -8.58
C VAL A 62 -2.46 -1.90 -9.76
N ARG A 63 -1.13 -1.83 -9.87
CA ARG A 63 -0.25 -2.59 -10.78
C ARG A 63 1.10 -2.79 -10.08
N PRO A 64 1.97 -3.72 -10.52
CA PRO A 64 3.31 -3.85 -9.96
C PRO A 64 4.04 -2.49 -9.95
N GLY A 65 4.48 -2.05 -8.76
CA GLY A 65 5.16 -0.76 -8.57
C GLY A 65 4.23 0.47 -8.53
N ALA A 66 2.94 0.33 -8.85
CA ALA A 66 1.96 1.41 -8.78
C ALA A 66 1.06 1.24 -7.55
N TRP A 67 1.40 1.93 -6.48
CA TRP A 67 0.71 1.88 -5.19
C TRP A 67 -0.25 3.05 -5.01
N PHE A 68 -1.32 2.82 -4.26
CA PHE A 68 -2.39 3.79 -4.07
C PHE A 68 -2.98 3.70 -2.66
N VAL A 69 -3.21 4.84 -2.02
CA VAL A 69 -3.78 4.91 -0.67
C VAL A 69 -5.31 4.95 -0.73
N LEU A 70 -5.95 3.96 -0.13
CA LEU A 70 -7.40 3.85 -0.09
C LEU A 70 -8.00 4.72 1.02
N GLY A 71 -7.35 4.76 2.18
CA GLY A 71 -7.78 5.59 3.30
C GLY A 71 -7.45 4.97 4.65
N LYS A 72 -7.93 5.63 5.69
CA LYS A 72 -7.73 5.25 7.10
C LYS A 72 -8.45 3.94 7.42
N ILE A 73 -7.79 3.07 8.20
CA ILE A 73 -8.35 1.78 8.65
C ILE A 73 -8.48 1.64 10.18
N ALA A 74 -7.98 2.62 10.93
CA ALA A 74 -8.11 2.71 12.39
C ALA A 74 -8.02 4.18 12.81
#